data_AF-A0A921BBY9-F1
#
_entry.id   AF-A0A921BBY9-F1
#
_cell.length_a   1.000
_cell.length_b   1.000
_cell.length_c   1.000
_cell.angle_alpha   90.00
_cell.angle_beta   90.00
_cell.angle_gamma   90.00
#
_symmetry.space_group_name_H-M   'P 1'
#
loop_
_entity.id
_entity.type
_entity.pdbx_description
1 polymer ?
#
loop_
_entity_poly.entity_id
_entity_poly.type
_entity_poly.pdbx_seq_one_letter_code
_entity_poly.pdbx_strand_id
1 'polypeptide(L)'
;MYRPAAIEQLHVLGRDLDVAVYEGGKELDPITICKKALDDATDKMSQVVIIDTAGRQQVDEDLMDELKRIKETVQPHEVFFVADAMMGQQSAEIAKIFNDPIGIDGVVLTKMDGDARGVQPLH
;
A
#
# COMPACT_ATOMS: atom_id res chain seq x y z
N MET A 1 7.79 -9.18 -8.92
CA MET A 1 8.42 -10.07 -7.92
C MET A 1 7.83 -9.72 -6.56
N TYR A 2 7.18 -10.66 -5.87
CA TYR A 2 6.64 -10.40 -4.52
C TYR A 2 7.78 -10.24 -3.50
N ARG A 3 7.62 -9.30 -2.55
CA ARG A 3 8.61 -9.07 -1.48
C ARG A 3 8.64 -10.29 -0.54
N PRO A 4 9.80 -10.95 -0.36
CA PRO A 4 9.92 -12.07 0.58
C PRO A 4 9.53 -11.65 2.00
N ALA A 5 8.85 -12.53 2.73
CA ALA A 5 8.39 -12.33 4.11
C ALA A 5 7.44 -11.14 4.36
N ALA A 6 6.85 -10.52 3.33
CA ALA A 6 5.92 -9.39 3.53
C ALA A 6 4.72 -9.76 4.41
N ILE A 7 4.13 -10.94 4.18
CA ILE A 7 3.00 -11.45 4.99
C ILE A 7 3.44 -11.69 6.44
N GLU A 8 4.60 -12.32 6.65
CA GLU A 8 5.14 -12.56 7.99
C GLU A 8 5.42 -11.26 8.75
N GLN A 9 5.96 -10.25 8.07
CA GLN A 9 6.17 -8.91 8.64
C GLN A 9 4.86 -8.27 9.09
N LEU A 10 3.81 -8.39 8.27
CA LEU A 10 2.49 -7.86 8.61
C LEU A 10 1.90 -8.58 9.82
N HIS A 11 2.05 -9.90 9.94
CA HIS A 11 1.61 -10.66 11.12
C HIS A 11 2.35 -10.28 12.41
N VAL A 12 3.65 -10.03 12.33
CA VAL A 12 4.43 -9.56 13.48
C VAL A 12 3.90 -8.19 13.92
N LEU A 13 3.74 -7.26 12.99
CA LEU A 13 3.20 -5.93 13.28
C LEU A 13 1.77 -5.98 13.84
N GLY A 14 0.90 -6.79 13.23
CA GLY A 14 -0.48 -6.99 13.67
C GLY A 14 -0.55 -7.54 15.09
N ARG A 15 0.29 -8.53 15.43
CA ARG A 15 0.37 -9.07 16.80
C ARG A 15 0.82 -8.02 17.81
N ASP A 16 1.83 -7.23 17.48
CA ASP A 16 2.36 -6.20 18.37
C ASP A 16 1.35 -5.06 18.63
N LEU A 17 0.46 -4.81 17.67
CA LEU A 17 -0.58 -3.77 17.73
C LEU A 17 -1.96 -4.29 18.14
N ASP A 18 -2.11 -5.60 18.40
CA ASP A 18 -3.40 -6.27 18.61
C ASP A 18 -4.41 -6.04 17.46
N VAL A 19 -3.91 -6.07 16.22
CA VAL A 19 -4.69 -5.93 14.98
C VAL A 19 -4.70 -7.27 14.25
N ALA A 20 -5.91 -7.74 13.92
CA ALA A 20 -6.08 -8.97 13.16
C ALA A 20 -5.54 -8.83 11.73
N VAL A 21 -4.79 -9.83 11.25
CA VAL A 21 -4.26 -9.88 9.89
C VAL A 21 -4.89 -11.06 9.16
N TYR A 22 -5.47 -10.77 7.99
CA TYR A 22 -5.97 -11.80 7.07
C TYR A 22 -4.87 -12.20 6.09
N GLU A 23 -4.68 -13.50 5.88
CA GLU A 23 -3.81 -14.03 4.83
C GLU A 23 -4.57 -15.00 3.92
N GLY A 24 -4.29 -14.95 2.61
CA GLY A 24 -4.94 -15.79 1.60
C GLY A 24 -4.55 -17.27 1.62
N GLY A 25 -3.65 -17.68 2.52
CA GLY A 25 -3.12 -19.04 2.59
C GLY A 25 -2.41 -19.45 1.29
N LYS A 26 -2.99 -20.40 0.54
CA LYS A 26 -2.47 -20.85 -0.77
C LYS A 26 -2.99 -20.04 -1.96
N GLU A 27 -3.96 -19.15 -1.73
CA GLU A 27 -4.44 -18.25 -2.77
C GLU A 27 -3.35 -17.26 -3.13
N LEU A 28 -3.12 -17.05 -4.43
CA LEU A 28 -2.09 -16.15 -4.94
C LEU A 28 -2.69 -15.02 -5.79
N ASP A 29 -3.98 -15.10 -6.15
CA ASP A 29 -4.66 -14.03 -6.86
C ASP A 29 -5.05 -12.90 -5.89
N PRO A 30 -4.45 -11.70 -6.00
CA PRO A 30 -4.68 -10.61 -5.04
C PRO A 30 -6.14 -10.16 -5.02
N ILE A 31 -6.85 -10.26 -6.16
CA ILE A 31 -8.27 -9.91 -6.24
C ILE A 31 -9.10 -10.84 -5.37
N THR A 32 -8.86 -12.15 -5.50
CA THR A 32 -9.55 -13.17 -4.70
C THR A 32 -9.19 -13.07 -3.21
N ILE A 33 -7.94 -12.76 -2.88
CA ILE A 33 -7.50 -12.54 -1.49
C ILE A 33 -8.28 -11.35 -0.90
N CYS A 34 -8.34 -10.23 -1.60
CA CYS A 34 -9.02 -9.04 -1.11
C CYS A 34 -10.53 -9.25 -0.90
N LYS A 35 -11.20 -9.98 -1.81
CA LYS A 35 -12.63 -10.33 -1.64
C LYS A 35 -12.85 -11.16 -0.37
N LYS A 36 -12.08 -12.23 -0.19
CA LYS A 36 -12.19 -13.09 0.99
C LYS A 36 -11.83 -12.35 2.28
N ALA A 37 -10.91 -11.38 2.22
CA ALA A 37 -10.57 -10.52 3.36
C ALA A 37 -11.75 -9.63 3.79
N LEU A 38 -12.52 -9.11 2.84
CA LEU A 38 -13.73 -8.33 3.15
C LEU A 38 -14.84 -9.21 3.75
N ASP A 39 -15.02 -10.42 3.23
CA ASP A 39 -15.97 -11.39 3.80
C ASP A 39 -15.60 -11.73 5.25
N ASP A 40 -14.33 -12.06 5.51
CA ASP A 40 -13.80 -12.34 6.85
C ASP A 40 -13.93 -11.14 7.80
N ALA A 41 -13.64 -9.92 7.32
CA ALA A 41 -13.83 -8.70 8.08
C ALA A 41 -15.30 -8.45 8.43
N THR A 42 -16.23 -8.77 7.53
CA THR A 42 -17.67 -8.67 7.77
C THR A 42 -18.11 -9.66 8.85
N ASP A 43 -17.68 -10.92 8.75
CA ASP A 43 -18.00 -11.97 9.73
C ASP A 43 -17.47 -11.63 11.13
N LYS A 44 -16.32 -10.95 11.20
CA LYS A 44 -15.70 -10.50 12.45
C LYS A 44 -16.23 -9.15 12.95
N MET A 45 -17.15 -8.52 12.23
CA MET A 45 -17.68 -7.19 12.53
C MET A 45 -16.57 -6.11 12.65
N SER A 46 -15.52 -6.24 11.84
CA SER A 46 -14.44 -5.26 11.76
C SER A 46 -14.96 -3.91 11.27
N GLN A 47 -14.61 -2.84 11.97
CA GLN A 47 -15.04 -1.48 11.60
C GLN A 47 -14.13 -0.84 10.54
N VAL A 48 -12.87 -1.25 10.51
CA VAL A 48 -11.84 -0.72 9.61
C VAL A 48 -11.09 -1.88 9.00
N VAL A 49 -10.88 -1.82 7.68
CA VAL A 49 -10.06 -2.76 6.93
C VAL A 49 -8.99 -1.96 6.18
N ILE A 50 -7.74 -2.36 6.36
CA ILE A 50 -6.61 -1.81 5.61
C ILE A 50 -6.13 -2.90 4.65
N ILE A 51 -6.10 -2.58 3.36
CA ILE A 51 -5.57 -3.47 2.34
C ILE A 51 -4.16 -3.02 1.99
N ASP A 52 -3.15 -3.81 2.37
CA ASP A 52 -1.75 -3.58 2.01
C ASP A 52 -1.47 -4.23 0.65
N THR A 53 -1.18 -3.41 -0.35
CA THR A 53 -0.91 -3.87 -1.72
C THR A 53 0.59 -3.99 -1.96
N ALA A 54 1.01 -4.88 -2.87
CA ALA A 54 2.40 -4.96 -3.26
C ALA A 54 2.92 -3.61 -3.82
N GLY A 55 4.04 -3.12 -3.29
CA GLY A 55 4.75 -1.97 -3.86
C GLY A 55 5.76 -2.38 -4.94
N ARG A 56 6.09 -1.45 -5.85
CA ARG A 56 7.20 -1.58 -6.81
C ARG A 56 8.04 -0.30 -6.83
N GLN A 57 9.35 -0.44 -7.08
CA GLN A 57 10.27 0.69 -7.20
C GLN A 57 10.01 1.54 -8.45
N GLN A 58 9.48 0.92 -9.50
CA GLN A 58 9.10 1.57 -10.75
C GLN A 58 7.65 1.27 -11.04
N VAL A 59 6.94 2.26 -11.59
CA VAL A 59 5.57 2.09 -12.07
C VAL A 59 5.61 1.27 -13.35
N ASP A 60 4.84 0.19 -13.40
CA ASP A 60 4.66 -0.62 -14.60
C ASP A 60 3.17 -0.94 -14.81
N GLU A 61 2.82 -1.30 -16.04
CA GLU A 61 1.42 -1.51 -16.46
C GLU A 61 0.75 -2.64 -15.69
N ASP A 62 1.46 -3.74 -15.42
CA ASP A 62 0.94 -4.89 -14.68
C ASP A 62 0.51 -4.51 -13.26
N LEU A 63 1.32 -3.69 -12.57
CA LEU A 63 0.95 -3.16 -11.25
C LEU A 63 -0.28 -2.27 -11.33
N MET A 64 -0.32 -1.35 -12.30
CA MET A 64 -1.42 -0.40 -12.43
C MET A 64 -2.74 -1.12 -12.71
N ASP A 65 -2.73 -2.14 -13.56
CA ASP A 65 -3.91 -2.93 -13.87
C ASP A 65 -4.36 -3.81 -12.71
N GLU A 66 -3.42 -4.37 -11.94
CA GLU A 66 -3.73 -5.07 -10.69
C GLU A 66 -4.42 -4.14 -9.69
N LEU A 67 -3.88 -2.94 -9.46
CA LEU A 67 -4.45 -1.95 -8.54
C LEU A 67 -5.84 -1.46 -8.98
N LYS A 68 -6.06 -1.22 -10.29
CA LYS A 68 -7.39 -0.88 -10.83
C LYS A 68 -8.40 -1.98 -10.50
N ARG A 69 -8.02 -3.24 -10.77
CA ARG A 69 -8.90 -4.40 -10.52
C ARG A 69 -9.18 -4.58 -9.03
N ILE A 70 -8.22 -4.33 -8.15
CA ILE A 70 -8.44 -4.33 -6.70
C ILE A 70 -9.46 -3.24 -6.36
N LYS A 71 -9.24 -1.99 -6.80
CA LYS A 71 -10.12 -0.85 -6.50
C LYS A 71 -11.55 -1.10 -6.98
N GLU A 72 -11.74 -1.57 -8.21
CA GLU A 72 -13.06 -1.92 -8.77
C GLU A 72 -13.75 -3.03 -7.97
N THR A 73 -12.97 -3.98 -7.46
CA THR A 73 -13.48 -5.13 -6.73
C THR A 73 -13.89 -4.79 -5.30
N VAL A 74 -13.05 -4.05 -4.58
CA VAL A 74 -13.22 -3.80 -3.14
C VAL A 74 -13.88 -2.47 -2.83
N GLN A 75 -13.93 -1.55 -3.80
CA GLN A 75 -14.52 -0.22 -3.70
C GLN A 75 -14.12 0.50 -2.40
N PRO A 76 -12.80 0.73 -2.18
CA PRO A 76 -12.32 1.29 -0.93
C PRO A 76 -12.84 2.72 -0.74
N HIS A 77 -13.10 3.08 0.53
CA HIS A 77 -13.53 4.43 0.89
C HIS A 77 -12.43 5.48 0.66
N GLU A 78 -11.17 5.09 0.90
CA GLU A 78 -10.00 5.94 0.80
C GLU A 78 -8.86 5.15 0.16
N VAL A 79 -8.12 5.79 -0.75
CA VAL A 79 -6.91 5.26 -1.37
C VAL A 79 -5.73 6.18 -1.04
N PHE A 80 -4.72 5.65 -0.35
CA PHE A 80 -3.54 6.40 0.04
C PHE A 80 -2.31 6.01 -0.78
N PHE A 81 -1.58 7.01 -1.27
CA PHE A 81 -0.25 6.81 -1.85
C PHE A 81 0.82 7.01 -0.78
N VAL A 82 1.64 5.98 -0.54
CA VAL A 82 2.71 6.02 0.46
C VAL A 82 4.05 6.28 -0.24
N ALA A 83 4.70 7.38 0.11
CA ALA A 83 5.98 7.79 -0.48
C ALA A 83 7.05 8.04 0.58
N ASP A 84 8.31 7.97 0.16
CA ASP A 84 9.46 8.37 0.97
C ASP A 84 9.63 9.90 0.90
N ALA A 85 9.72 10.57 2.06
CA ALA A 85 9.93 12.01 2.13
C ALA A 85 11.26 12.45 1.49
N MET A 86 12.27 11.57 1.50
CA MET A 86 13.59 11.86 0.92
C MET A 86 13.57 11.97 -0.61
N MET A 87 12.54 11.42 -1.28
CA MET A 87 12.38 11.53 -2.74
C MET A 87 11.94 12.92 -3.21
N GLY A 88 11.56 13.82 -2.28
CA GLY A 88 11.27 15.22 -2.58
C GLY A 88 10.23 15.41 -3.68
N GLN A 89 10.56 16.19 -4.72
CA GLN A 89 9.62 16.49 -5.82
C GLN A 89 9.26 15.26 -6.66
N GLN A 90 10.12 14.24 -6.71
CA GLN A 90 9.86 13.02 -7.48
C GLN A 90 8.63 12.26 -6.96
N SER A 91 8.38 12.30 -5.64
CA SER A 91 7.18 11.70 -5.03
C SER A 91 5.89 12.32 -5.57
N ALA A 92 5.88 13.63 -5.82
CA ALA A 92 4.71 14.33 -6.35
C ALA A 92 4.43 13.95 -7.81
N GLU A 93 5.47 13.70 -8.61
CA GLU A 93 5.31 13.23 -9.99
C GLU A 93 4.78 11.80 -10.03
N ILE A 94 5.32 10.91 -9.20
CA ILE A 94 4.84 9.52 -9.11
C ILE A 94 3.39 9.49 -8.62
N ALA A 95 3.05 10.27 -7.60
CA ALA A 95 1.67 10.36 -7.10
C ALA A 95 0.67 10.74 -8.22
N LYS A 96 1.05 11.64 -9.15
CA LYS A 96 0.20 11.98 -10.30
C LYS A 96 -0.02 10.79 -11.23
N ILE A 97 1.04 10.02 -11.50
CA ILE A 97 0.96 8.82 -12.35
C ILE A 97 -0.02 7.79 -11.76
N PHE A 98 -0.06 7.63 -10.44
CA PHE A 98 -1.05 6.76 -9.79
C PHE A 98 -2.44 7.38 -9.73
N ASN A 99 -2.52 8.69 -9.53
CA ASN A 99 -3.80 9.38 -9.34
C ASN A 99 -4.68 9.33 -10.59
N ASP A 100 -4.11 9.50 -11.78
CA ASP A 100 -4.90 9.54 -13.02
C ASP A 100 -5.70 8.24 -13.27
N PRO A 101 -5.10 7.05 -13.21
CA PRO A 101 -5.81 5.78 -13.43
C PRO A 101 -6.46 5.18 -12.17
N ILE A 102 -5.89 5.37 -10.98
CA ILE A 102 -6.39 4.75 -9.75
C ILE A 102 -7.30 5.71 -8.99
N GLY A 103 -6.96 7.00 -8.92
CA GLY A 103 -7.57 7.97 -8.03
C GLY A 103 -7.11 7.78 -6.59
N ILE A 104 -6.35 8.76 -6.09
CA ILE A 104 -5.78 8.79 -4.73
C ILE A 104 -6.46 9.92 -3.95
N ASP A 105 -6.84 9.62 -2.71
CA ASP A 105 -7.52 10.56 -1.81
C ASP A 105 -6.53 11.26 -0.85
N GLY A 106 -5.38 10.65 -0.60
CA GLY A 106 -4.33 11.26 0.22
C GLY A 106 -2.93 10.69 -0.01
N VAL A 107 -1.94 11.43 0.47
CA VAL A 107 -0.52 11.04 0.42
C VAL A 107 0.02 10.89 1.83
N VAL A 108 0.69 9.77 2.09
CA VAL A 108 1.42 9.50 3.34
C VAL A 108 2.91 9.61 3.06
N LEU A 109 3.59 10.58 3.68
CA LEU A 109 5.03 10.73 3.60
C LEU A 109 5.71 10.02 4.78
N THR A 110 6.60 9.09 4.47
CA THR A 110 7.34 8.28 5.44
C THR A 110 8.79 8.75 5.56
N LYS A 111 9.50 8.30 6.60
CA LYS A 111 10.92 8.62 6.87
C LYS A 111 11.22 10.12 6.99
N MET A 112 10.25 10.88 7.50
CA MET A 112 10.38 12.32 7.78
C MET A 112 11.42 12.63 8.87
N ASP A 113 11.78 11.64 9.69
CA ASP A 113 12.83 11.67 10.71
C ASP A 113 14.24 11.51 10.14
N GLY A 114 14.35 11.08 8.87
CA GLY A 114 15.58 11.02 8.10
C GLY A 114 16.04 12.42 7.70
N ASP A 115 16.80 13.04 8.58
CA ASP A 115 17.53 14.28 8.38
C ASP A 115 18.07 14.46 6.95
N ALA A 116 17.35 15.24 6.14
CA ALA A 116 17.76 15.67 4.80
C ALA A 116 18.80 16.80 4.85
N ARG A 117 19.77 16.75 5.78
CA ARG A 117 21.01 17.54 5.71
C ARG A 117 21.96 16.91 4.70
N GLY A 118 21.51 16.89 3.44
CA GLY A 118 22.42 16.95 2.31
C GLY A 118 23.15 18.28 2.39
N VAL A 119 24.38 18.25 2.89
CA VAL A 119 25.36 19.33 2.78
C VAL A 119 25.30 19.95 1.38
N GLN A 120 24.81 21.19 1.27
CA GLN A 120 25.28 22.12 0.25
C GLN A 120 26.51 22.83 0.83
N PRO A 121 27.73 22.56 0.36
CA PRO A 121 28.78 23.56 0.46
C PRO A 121 28.45 24.64 -0.57
N LEU A 122 28.07 25.81 -0.08
CA LEU A 122 28.24 27.06 -0.80
C LEU A 122 29.74 27.24 -1.05
N HIS A 123 30.14 27.20 -2.32
CA HIS A 123 31.33 27.88 -2.84
C HIS A 123 31.09 28.31 -4.27
#